data_AF-A0A7W8QH13-F1
#
_entry.id   AF-A0A7W8QH13-F1
#
_cell.length_a   1.000
_cell.length_b   1.000
_cell.length_c   1.000
_cell.angle_alpha   90.00
_cell.angle_beta   90.00
_cell.angle_gamma   90.00
#
_symmetry.space_group_name_H-M   'P 1'
#
loop_
_entity.id
_entity.type
_entity.pdbx_description
1 polymer ?
#
loop_
_entity_poly.entity_id
_entity_poly.type
_entity_poly.pdbx_seq_one_letter_code
_entity_poly.pdbx_strand_id
1 'polypeptide(L)'
;MNRTDAFIERAVERAEQRDDASIGVPLPHESAALHVSGEATYTDDIAELHGTLHAALGLSRHAHARIVSMDLDAVRNAPGVIAVLSADDIPGENNCGPVLHDDPILADGEVLYLGQPVFAVIAESHELARRAAALAKSDDVIRYEPLDAILTAADAKAAKQFVLPPLHLRRGDPDAKIAAAPHRLAGKFEVGGQEQFYLEGQIAYAVPKEMDGMLVYSSTQHPSEMQQVVAHMLDWPAHNVVCECRRMGGGFGGKESQSALFACVAALAAQRLRRPVKLRADRDDDFLITGKRHDAVYEYEAGFDDQGRLLGVRVEIALRAGYSADLSGAVATRAVCHFDNA
;
A
#
# COMPACT_ATOMS: atom_id res chain seq x y z
N MET A 1 28.24 -34.35 18.66
CA MET A 1 26.83 -33.94 18.75
C MET A 1 26.47 -33.26 17.44
N ASN A 2 25.56 -33.83 16.66
CA ASN A 2 25.16 -33.18 15.41
C ASN A 2 24.25 -31.97 15.75
N ARG A 3 24.06 -31.02 14.81
CA ARG A 3 23.24 -29.83 15.06
C ARG A 3 21.77 -30.15 15.40
N THR A 4 21.27 -31.31 14.99
CA THR A 4 19.92 -31.79 15.25
C THR A 4 19.74 -32.22 16.71
N ASP A 5 20.72 -32.92 17.28
CA ASP A 5 20.68 -33.40 18.68
C ASP A 5 20.67 -32.20 19.64
N ALA A 6 21.48 -31.17 19.37
CA ALA A 6 21.53 -29.94 20.15
C ALA A 6 20.22 -29.11 20.06
N PHE A 7 19.48 -29.23 18.96
CA PHE A 7 18.16 -28.59 18.81
C PHE A 7 17.09 -29.31 19.63
N ILE A 8 17.10 -30.65 19.64
CA ILE A 8 16.15 -31.46 20.41
C ILE A 8 16.35 -31.24 21.90
N GLU A 9 17.58 -31.30 22.41
CA GLU A 9 17.84 -31.12 23.85
C GLU A 9 17.47 -29.73 24.36
N ARG A 10 17.78 -28.66 23.59
CA ARG A 10 17.36 -27.29 23.93
C ARG A 10 15.84 -27.11 23.96
N ALA A 11 15.10 -27.86 23.15
CA ALA A 11 13.64 -27.82 23.17
C ALA A 11 13.07 -28.46 24.45
N VAL A 12 13.71 -29.53 24.94
CA VAL A 12 13.34 -30.22 26.18
C VAL A 12 13.62 -29.34 27.41
N GLU A 13 14.82 -28.73 27.49
CA GLU A 13 15.18 -27.85 28.61
C GLU A 13 14.26 -26.62 28.74
N ARG A 14 13.77 -26.07 27.62
CA ARG A 14 12.81 -24.94 27.63
C ARG A 14 11.42 -25.31 28.14
N ALA A 15 11.04 -26.58 28.04
CA ALA A 15 9.73 -27.04 28.51
C ALA A 15 9.70 -27.15 30.05
N GLU A 16 10.84 -27.40 30.69
CA GLU A 16 10.94 -27.64 32.14
C GLU A 16 11.04 -26.36 32.99
N GLN A 17 11.21 -25.17 32.37
CA GLN A 17 11.48 -23.90 33.07
C GLN A 17 10.36 -22.85 33.03
N ARG A 18 9.10 -23.23 32.75
CA ARG A 18 8.00 -22.25 32.71
C ARG A 18 7.39 -22.00 34.08
N ASP A 19 7.67 -20.82 34.61
CA ASP A 19 6.85 -20.15 35.62
C ASP A 19 5.52 -19.73 34.95
N ASP A 20 4.38 -20.13 35.49
CA ASP A 20 3.08 -20.19 34.78
C ASP A 20 2.41 -18.83 34.47
N ALA A 21 2.95 -17.72 34.99
CA ALA A 21 2.36 -16.40 34.79
C ALA A 21 2.96 -15.71 33.54
N SER A 22 2.21 -15.71 32.44
CA SER A 22 2.58 -15.05 31.18
C SER A 22 1.96 -13.66 30.97
N ILE A 23 0.93 -13.31 31.73
CA ILE A 23 0.19 -12.04 31.59
C ILE A 23 0.79 -10.98 32.53
N GLY A 24 1.13 -9.81 31.99
CA GLY A 24 1.68 -8.68 32.76
C GLY A 24 3.18 -8.77 33.06
N VAL A 25 3.85 -9.82 32.56
CA VAL A 25 5.30 -10.01 32.67
C VAL A 25 5.99 -9.43 31.41
N PRO A 26 7.10 -8.68 31.55
CA PRO A 26 7.82 -8.08 30.41
C PRO A 26 8.68 -9.14 29.68
N LEU A 27 8.03 -10.12 29.07
CA LEU A 27 8.72 -11.13 28.27
C LEU A 27 9.27 -10.53 26.97
N PRO A 28 10.47 -10.94 26.53
CA PRO A 28 10.98 -10.53 25.23
C PRO A 28 10.10 -11.08 24.10
N HIS A 29 10.06 -10.36 22.97
CA HIS A 29 9.39 -10.83 21.76
C HIS A 29 9.91 -12.23 21.35
N GLU A 30 9.04 -13.14 20.95
CA GLU A 30 9.34 -14.56 20.76
C GLU A 30 10.42 -14.79 19.68
N SER A 31 10.46 -13.92 18.67
CA SER A 31 11.47 -13.94 17.60
C SER A 31 12.67 -13.01 17.86
N ALA A 32 12.80 -12.39 19.03
CA ALA A 32 13.86 -11.39 19.29
C ALA A 32 15.27 -11.94 19.05
N ALA A 33 15.55 -13.15 19.51
CA ALA A 33 16.84 -13.79 19.28
C ALA A 33 17.13 -13.99 17.77
N LEU A 34 16.10 -14.37 17.00
CA LEU A 34 16.20 -14.56 15.54
C LEU A 34 16.41 -13.22 14.81
N HIS A 35 15.82 -12.13 15.30
CA HIS A 35 16.02 -10.79 14.72
C HIS A 35 17.48 -10.34 14.88
N VAL A 36 18.07 -10.57 16.06
CA VAL A 36 19.44 -10.14 16.37
C VAL A 36 20.49 -11.05 15.70
N SER A 37 20.19 -12.35 15.53
CA SER A 37 21.10 -13.28 14.83
C SER A 37 21.00 -13.20 13.31
N GLY A 38 19.97 -12.56 12.76
CA GLY A 38 19.69 -12.56 11.32
C GLY A 38 19.04 -13.85 10.81
N GLU A 39 18.53 -14.70 11.71
CA GLU A 39 17.90 -15.99 11.37
C GLU A 39 16.38 -15.85 11.14
N ALA A 40 15.80 -14.68 11.39
CA ALA A 40 14.41 -14.40 11.09
C ALA A 40 14.21 -14.08 9.61
N THR A 41 13.66 -15.03 8.86
CA THR A 41 13.36 -14.90 7.43
C THR A 41 12.22 -13.89 7.15
N TYR A 42 12.49 -12.85 6.38
CA TYR A 42 11.49 -11.98 5.76
C TYR A 42 11.15 -12.46 4.35
N THR A 43 10.23 -11.79 3.65
CA THR A 43 9.75 -12.28 2.34
C THR A 43 10.88 -12.39 1.31
N ASP A 44 11.83 -11.45 1.33
CA ASP A 44 12.95 -11.46 0.38
C ASP A 44 14.00 -12.53 0.70
N ASP A 45 14.10 -12.92 1.98
CA ASP A 45 15.04 -13.93 2.47
C ASP A 45 14.58 -15.36 2.12
N ILE A 46 13.34 -15.53 1.62
CA ILE A 46 12.84 -16.82 1.18
C ILE A 46 13.71 -17.30 0.01
N ALA A 47 14.25 -18.52 0.16
CA ALA A 47 15.07 -19.14 -0.87
C ALA A 47 14.30 -19.22 -2.18
N GLU A 48 14.88 -18.63 -3.22
CA GLU A 48 14.28 -18.58 -4.55
C GLU A 48 14.27 -19.98 -5.17
N LEU A 49 13.17 -20.32 -5.80
CA LEU A 49 13.06 -21.56 -6.53
C LEU A 49 13.85 -21.44 -7.83
N HIS A 50 14.36 -22.56 -8.33
CA HIS A 50 15.09 -22.55 -9.59
C HIS A 50 14.24 -21.95 -10.71
N GLY A 51 14.82 -20.99 -11.44
CA GLY A 51 14.13 -20.30 -12.53
C GLY A 51 13.21 -19.16 -12.07
N THR A 52 13.31 -18.71 -10.83
CA THR A 52 12.68 -17.46 -10.36
C THR A 52 13.05 -16.29 -11.29
N LEU A 53 12.07 -15.45 -11.59
CA LEU A 53 12.22 -14.20 -12.33
C LEU A 53 11.96 -13.02 -11.40
N HIS A 54 12.38 -11.83 -11.82
CA HIS A 54 12.21 -10.61 -11.05
C HIS A 54 11.37 -9.61 -11.83
N ALA A 55 10.47 -8.93 -11.12
CA ALA A 55 9.62 -7.90 -11.68
C ALA A 55 10.06 -6.50 -11.21
N ALA A 56 9.83 -5.51 -12.07
CA ALA A 56 9.89 -4.09 -11.76
C ALA A 56 8.76 -3.35 -12.50
N LEU A 57 8.41 -2.15 -12.05
CA LEU A 57 7.24 -1.40 -12.56
C LEU A 57 7.68 -0.19 -13.38
N GLY A 58 7.10 -0.03 -14.56
CA GLY A 58 7.21 1.19 -15.37
C GLY A 58 6.23 2.23 -14.83
N LEU A 59 6.76 3.33 -14.31
CA LEU A 59 5.98 4.34 -13.59
C LEU A 59 5.67 5.58 -14.44
N SER A 60 4.50 6.17 -14.21
CA SER A 60 4.13 7.47 -14.75
C SER A 60 5.06 8.58 -14.28
N ARG A 61 5.40 9.50 -15.20
CA ARG A 61 6.12 10.75 -14.90
C ARG A 61 5.20 11.98 -14.73
N HIS A 62 3.89 11.78 -14.80
CA HIS A 62 2.89 12.86 -14.71
C HIS A 62 1.93 12.65 -13.54
N ALA A 63 1.53 13.76 -12.90
CA ALA A 63 0.53 13.74 -11.83
C ALA A 63 -0.91 13.56 -12.35
N HIS A 64 -1.18 13.99 -13.58
CA HIS A 64 -2.44 13.76 -14.27
C HIS A 64 -2.18 13.84 -15.78
N ALA A 65 -2.46 12.78 -16.53
CA ALA A 65 -2.27 12.78 -17.97
C ALA A 65 -3.04 11.64 -18.65
N ARG A 66 -3.46 11.87 -19.89
CA ARG A 66 -3.94 10.81 -20.78
C ARG A 66 -2.74 10.07 -21.38
N ILE A 67 -2.80 8.75 -21.42
CA ILE A 67 -1.84 7.90 -22.15
C ILE A 67 -2.26 7.94 -23.63
N VAL A 68 -1.48 8.62 -24.47
CA VAL A 68 -1.77 8.75 -25.90
C VAL A 68 -1.34 7.49 -26.65
N SER A 69 -0.18 6.96 -26.30
CA SER A 69 0.36 5.72 -26.86
C SER A 69 1.42 5.13 -25.94
N MET A 70 1.54 3.81 -25.98
CA MET A 70 2.55 3.06 -25.25
C MET A 70 3.22 2.06 -26.20
N ASP A 71 4.48 2.31 -26.56
CA ASP A 71 5.32 1.41 -27.35
C ASP A 71 6.38 0.78 -26.45
N LEU A 72 6.21 -0.51 -26.16
CA LEU A 72 7.05 -1.24 -25.23
C LEU A 72 8.16 -2.01 -25.93
N ASP A 73 8.41 -1.82 -27.22
CA ASP A 73 9.40 -2.60 -27.96
C ASP A 73 10.82 -2.38 -27.47
N ALA A 74 11.20 -1.14 -27.14
CA ALA A 74 12.50 -0.85 -26.52
C ALA A 74 12.64 -1.55 -25.15
N VAL A 75 11.55 -1.64 -24.38
CA VAL A 75 11.52 -2.31 -23.08
C VAL A 75 11.64 -3.82 -23.24
N ARG A 76 10.87 -4.41 -24.17
CA ARG A 76 10.89 -5.85 -24.47
C ARG A 76 12.26 -6.32 -24.97
N ASN A 77 12.96 -5.47 -25.73
CA ASN A 77 14.28 -5.77 -26.29
C ASN A 77 15.45 -5.43 -25.34
N ALA A 78 15.16 -4.91 -24.14
CA ALA A 78 16.21 -4.60 -23.17
C ALA A 78 16.88 -5.90 -22.64
N PRO A 79 18.18 -5.86 -22.27
CA PRO A 79 18.91 -7.06 -21.86
C PRO A 79 18.23 -7.83 -20.70
N GLY A 80 18.06 -9.14 -20.88
CA GLY A 80 17.50 -10.06 -19.89
C GLY A 80 16.01 -9.90 -19.59
N VAL A 81 15.30 -9.07 -20.33
CA VAL A 81 13.83 -8.99 -20.26
C VAL A 81 13.23 -10.25 -20.88
N ILE A 82 12.31 -10.88 -20.16
CA ILE A 82 11.58 -12.08 -20.55
C ILE A 82 10.17 -11.74 -21.01
N ALA A 83 9.52 -10.79 -20.34
CA ALA A 83 8.19 -10.32 -20.70
C ALA A 83 7.97 -8.88 -20.21
N VAL A 84 7.06 -8.19 -20.87
CA VAL A 84 6.48 -6.92 -20.41
C VAL A 84 4.97 -7.11 -20.41
N LEU A 85 4.33 -6.78 -19.29
CA LEU A 85 2.91 -6.95 -19.05
C LEU A 85 2.25 -5.57 -18.85
N SER A 86 1.06 -5.40 -19.40
CA SER A 86 0.24 -4.19 -19.31
C SER A 86 -1.14 -4.53 -18.76
N ALA A 87 -2.03 -3.53 -18.65
CA ALA A 87 -3.42 -3.76 -18.27
C ALA A 87 -4.13 -4.79 -19.18
N ASP A 88 -3.79 -4.82 -20.48
CA ASP A 88 -4.33 -5.78 -21.46
C ASP A 88 -4.00 -7.25 -21.15
N ASP A 89 -2.97 -7.51 -20.33
CA ASP A 89 -2.57 -8.85 -19.95
C ASP A 89 -3.35 -9.38 -18.73
N ILE A 90 -4.15 -8.54 -18.06
CA ILE A 90 -4.97 -8.91 -16.89
C ILE A 90 -6.23 -9.65 -17.38
N PRO A 91 -6.42 -10.94 -17.03
CA PRO A 91 -7.54 -11.73 -17.55
C PRO A 91 -8.88 -11.41 -16.86
N GLY A 92 -8.84 -10.99 -15.59
CA GLY A 92 -10.00 -10.64 -14.78
C GLY A 92 -10.08 -9.15 -14.51
N GLU A 93 -10.28 -8.79 -13.25
CA GLU A 93 -10.49 -7.39 -12.87
C GLU A 93 -9.16 -6.63 -12.66
N ASN A 94 -8.98 -5.51 -13.38
CA ASN A 94 -7.86 -4.58 -13.17
C ASN A 94 -8.17 -3.62 -12.01
N ASN A 95 -8.23 -4.12 -10.77
CA ASN A 95 -8.49 -3.32 -9.58
C ASN A 95 -7.76 -3.88 -8.35
N CYS A 96 -7.20 -3.00 -7.53
CA CYS A 96 -6.67 -3.27 -6.19
C CYS A 96 -7.25 -2.35 -5.10
N GLY A 97 -8.31 -1.59 -5.39
CA GLY A 97 -9.01 -0.77 -4.42
C GLY A 97 -9.77 -1.62 -3.39
N PRO A 98 -9.54 -1.44 -2.08
CA PRO A 98 -10.10 -2.32 -1.03
C PRO A 98 -11.57 -2.05 -0.68
N VAL A 99 -12.12 -0.91 -1.09
CA VAL A 99 -13.48 -0.47 -0.73
C VAL A 99 -14.31 -0.13 -1.96
N LEU A 100 -13.74 0.70 -2.84
CA LEU A 100 -14.28 0.99 -4.15
C LEU A 100 -13.37 0.36 -5.20
N HIS A 101 -13.95 0.02 -6.34
CA HIS A 101 -13.22 -0.53 -7.47
C HIS A 101 -12.70 0.63 -8.34
N ASP A 102 -11.88 1.49 -7.75
CA ASP A 102 -11.41 2.77 -8.31
C ASP A 102 -9.88 2.91 -8.34
N ASP A 103 -9.14 1.83 -8.09
CA ASP A 103 -7.68 1.83 -8.02
C ASP A 103 -7.12 0.71 -8.91
N PRO A 104 -6.74 0.98 -10.18
CA PRO A 104 -6.29 -0.05 -11.10
C PRO A 104 -4.90 -0.60 -10.71
N ILE A 105 -4.67 -1.90 -10.97
CA ILE A 105 -3.38 -2.56 -10.73
C ILE A 105 -2.31 -1.98 -11.66
N LEU A 106 -2.66 -1.80 -12.93
CA LEU A 106 -1.86 -1.10 -13.93
C LEU A 106 -2.74 -0.06 -14.62
N ALA A 107 -2.28 1.18 -14.70
CA ALA A 107 -3.02 2.27 -15.34
C ALA A 107 -3.31 1.96 -16.82
N ASP A 108 -4.56 2.24 -17.22
CA ASP A 108 -5.01 2.13 -18.61
C ASP A 108 -5.70 3.43 -19.03
N GLY A 109 -5.34 3.94 -20.20
CA GLY A 109 -5.86 5.18 -20.78
C GLY A 109 -5.46 6.49 -20.08
N GLU A 110 -5.34 6.52 -18.76
CA GLU A 110 -5.10 7.72 -17.95
C GLU A 110 -4.26 7.41 -16.71
N VAL A 111 -3.40 8.36 -16.32
CA VAL A 111 -2.63 8.34 -15.08
C VAL A 111 -3.08 9.48 -14.18
N LEU A 112 -3.27 9.20 -12.90
CA LEU A 112 -3.94 10.04 -11.90
C LEU A 112 -3.01 10.45 -10.75
N TYR A 113 -1.77 9.95 -10.73
CA TYR A 113 -0.72 10.43 -9.84
C TYR A 113 0.69 10.16 -10.39
N LEU A 114 1.65 10.94 -9.88
CA LEU A 114 3.07 10.78 -10.21
C LEU A 114 3.58 9.47 -9.61
N GLY A 115 4.10 8.57 -10.44
CA GLY A 115 4.56 7.27 -9.99
C GLY A 115 3.57 6.14 -10.20
N GLN A 116 2.38 6.40 -10.77
CA GLN A 116 1.40 5.34 -11.01
C GLN A 116 1.96 4.25 -11.94
N PRO A 117 1.91 2.96 -11.55
CA PRO A 117 2.35 1.87 -12.40
C PRO A 117 1.52 1.75 -13.68
N VAL A 118 2.18 1.64 -14.83
CA VAL A 118 1.55 1.56 -16.16
C VAL A 118 1.80 0.19 -16.82
N PHE A 119 2.99 -0.36 -16.62
CA PHE A 119 3.35 -1.70 -17.09
C PHE A 119 4.33 -2.36 -16.12
N ALA A 120 4.46 -3.69 -16.19
CA ALA A 120 5.42 -4.47 -15.42
C ALA A 120 6.46 -5.12 -16.33
N VAL A 121 7.73 -5.05 -15.96
CA VAL A 121 8.84 -5.71 -16.66
C VAL A 121 9.27 -6.92 -15.87
N ILE A 122 9.34 -8.08 -16.53
CA ILE A 122 9.80 -9.34 -15.94
C ILE A 122 11.13 -9.73 -16.58
N ALA A 123 12.17 -9.88 -15.77
CA ALA A 123 13.53 -10.13 -16.23
C ALA A 123 14.24 -11.22 -15.42
N GLU A 124 15.40 -11.64 -15.91
CA GLU A 124 16.26 -12.64 -15.27
C GLU A 124 16.85 -12.21 -13.93
N SER A 125 16.91 -10.90 -13.66
CA SER A 125 17.39 -10.35 -12.40
C SER A 125 16.69 -9.05 -12.02
N HIS A 126 16.69 -8.73 -10.73
CA HIS A 126 16.14 -7.48 -10.19
C HIS A 126 16.72 -6.24 -10.87
N GLU A 127 18.04 -6.19 -11.06
CA GLU A 127 18.70 -5.05 -11.70
C GLU A 127 18.29 -4.86 -13.16
N LEU A 128 18.14 -5.95 -13.92
CA LEU A 128 17.75 -5.88 -15.32
C LEU A 128 16.30 -5.45 -15.47
N ALA A 129 15.40 -5.97 -14.64
CA ALA A 129 14.01 -5.54 -14.60
C ALA A 129 13.90 -4.03 -14.36
N ARG A 130 14.65 -3.51 -13.37
CA ARG A 130 14.65 -2.08 -13.04
C ARG A 130 15.22 -1.20 -14.14
N ARG A 131 16.34 -1.59 -14.73
CA ARG A 131 16.94 -0.82 -15.84
C ARG A 131 16.00 -0.71 -17.03
N ALA A 132 15.30 -1.80 -17.36
CA ALA A 132 14.31 -1.82 -18.41
C ALA A 132 13.05 -1.01 -18.04
N ALA A 133 12.54 -1.13 -16.81
CA ALA A 133 11.39 -0.36 -16.34
C ALA A 133 11.65 1.16 -16.34
N ALA A 134 12.89 1.60 -16.08
CA ALA A 134 13.27 3.01 -16.12
C ALA A 134 13.13 3.65 -17.52
N LEU A 135 13.03 2.85 -18.59
CA LEU A 135 12.78 3.35 -19.95
C LEU A 135 11.38 4.00 -20.08
N ALA A 136 10.45 3.75 -19.14
CA ALA A 136 9.15 4.44 -19.05
C ALA A 136 9.28 5.97 -18.98
N LYS A 137 10.46 6.48 -18.60
CA LYS A 137 10.77 7.92 -18.57
C LYS A 137 10.88 8.54 -19.97
N SER A 138 11.08 7.74 -21.01
CA SER A 138 11.19 8.23 -22.39
C SER A 138 9.82 8.50 -23.02
N ASP A 139 9.71 9.58 -23.81
CA ASP A 139 8.56 9.84 -24.69
C ASP A 139 8.42 8.79 -25.81
N ASP A 140 9.51 8.10 -26.15
CA ASP A 140 9.50 7.02 -27.14
C ASP A 140 8.80 5.75 -26.62
N VAL A 141 8.71 5.58 -25.30
CA VAL A 141 8.07 4.41 -24.67
C VAL A 141 6.64 4.72 -24.26
N ILE A 142 6.43 5.84 -23.56
CA ILE A 142 5.08 6.31 -23.22
C ILE A 142 4.95 7.77 -23.60
N ARG A 143 3.98 8.04 -24.47
CA ARG A 143 3.58 9.40 -24.82
C ARG A 143 2.36 9.81 -24.00
N TYR A 144 2.51 10.89 -23.26
CA TYR A 144 1.45 11.46 -22.46
C TYR A 144 0.92 12.77 -23.07
N GLU A 145 -0.34 13.05 -22.82
CA GLU A 145 -0.92 14.38 -22.91
C GLU A 145 -1.25 14.84 -21.48
N PRO A 146 -0.46 15.76 -20.90
CA PRO A 146 -0.70 16.26 -19.55
C PRO A 146 -2.08 16.92 -19.42
N LEU A 147 -2.74 16.67 -18.29
CA LEU A 147 -4.02 17.24 -17.92
C LEU A 147 -3.85 18.08 -16.63
N ASP A 148 -4.82 18.94 -16.35
CA ASP A 148 -4.80 19.78 -15.15
C ASP A 148 -4.91 18.92 -13.89
N ALA A 149 -3.90 19.00 -13.01
CA ALA A 149 -3.85 18.21 -11.78
C ALA A 149 -4.24 19.05 -10.55
N ILE A 150 -5.03 18.46 -9.65
CA ILE A 150 -5.31 19.02 -8.32
C ILE A 150 -4.40 18.33 -7.30
N LEU A 151 -3.51 19.09 -6.66
CA LEU A 151 -2.42 18.52 -5.86
C LEU A 151 -2.57 18.72 -4.35
N THR A 152 -3.46 19.63 -3.93
CA THR A 152 -3.66 19.98 -2.51
C THR A 152 -5.11 19.78 -2.08
N ALA A 153 -5.32 19.46 -0.80
CA ALA A 153 -6.66 19.35 -0.22
C ALA A 153 -7.43 20.68 -0.28
N ALA A 154 -6.73 21.83 -0.18
CA ALA A 154 -7.33 23.15 -0.27
C ALA A 154 -7.88 23.42 -1.68
N ASP A 155 -7.11 23.10 -2.73
CA ASP A 155 -7.54 23.27 -4.12
C ASP A 155 -8.72 22.34 -4.45
N ALA A 156 -8.65 21.08 -4.01
CA ALA A 156 -9.74 20.11 -4.17
C ALA A 156 -11.04 20.58 -3.49
N LYS A 157 -10.94 21.10 -2.25
CA LYS A 157 -12.07 21.70 -1.53
C LYS A 157 -12.65 22.90 -2.29
N ALA A 158 -11.80 23.81 -2.77
CA ALA A 158 -12.24 24.98 -3.53
C ALA A 158 -12.96 24.61 -4.84
N ALA A 159 -12.48 23.57 -5.53
CA ALA A 159 -13.08 23.01 -6.73
C ALA A 159 -14.30 22.11 -6.44
N LYS A 160 -14.57 21.76 -5.18
CA LYS A 160 -15.58 20.78 -4.75
C LYS A 160 -15.38 19.40 -5.38
N GLN A 161 -14.11 19.02 -5.58
CA GLN A 161 -13.73 17.71 -6.09
C GLN A 161 -13.40 16.78 -4.92
N PHE A 162 -14.26 15.79 -4.69
CA PHE A 162 -14.14 14.86 -3.57
C PHE A 162 -14.12 13.42 -4.08
N VAL A 163 -13.23 12.61 -3.50
CA VAL A 163 -13.17 11.15 -3.77
C VAL A 163 -14.34 10.42 -3.11
N LEU A 164 -14.75 10.90 -1.93
CA LEU A 164 -15.89 10.37 -1.17
C LEU A 164 -16.81 11.50 -0.72
N PRO A 165 -18.13 11.24 -0.52
CA PRO A 165 -19.05 12.23 0.02
C PRO A 165 -18.61 12.78 1.40
N PRO A 166 -18.84 14.08 1.71
CA PRO A 166 -18.50 14.65 3.01
C PRO A 166 -19.26 14.01 4.18
N LEU A 167 -18.55 13.72 5.26
CA LEU A 167 -19.11 13.22 6.53
C LEU A 167 -19.44 14.37 7.48
N HIS A 168 -20.56 14.28 8.18
CA HIS A 168 -20.98 15.27 9.18
C HIS A 168 -21.29 14.59 10.51
N LEU A 169 -20.67 15.06 11.60
CA LEU A 169 -21.00 14.68 12.97
C LEU A 169 -21.40 15.93 13.75
N ARG A 170 -22.59 15.90 14.37
CA ARG A 170 -23.11 17.02 15.16
C ARG A 170 -23.65 16.53 16.49
N ARG A 171 -23.23 17.18 17.57
CA ARG A 171 -23.77 16.98 18.93
C ARG A 171 -24.28 18.32 19.47
N GLY A 172 -25.58 18.41 19.74
CA GLY A 172 -26.22 19.64 20.22
C GLY A 172 -26.30 20.74 19.15
N ASP A 173 -26.20 21.99 19.59
CA ASP A 173 -26.31 23.18 18.74
C ASP A 173 -25.04 24.07 18.84
N PRO A 174 -23.93 23.66 18.19
CA PRO A 174 -22.66 24.38 18.28
C PRO A 174 -22.78 25.80 17.72
N ASP A 175 -23.53 26.02 16.65
CA ASP A 175 -23.65 27.34 16.00
C ASP A 175 -24.25 28.38 16.96
N ALA A 176 -25.34 28.03 17.64
CA ALA A 176 -25.96 28.89 18.64
C ALA A 176 -25.03 29.14 19.84
N LYS A 177 -24.30 28.11 20.29
CA LYS A 177 -23.36 28.21 21.42
C LYS A 177 -22.15 29.08 21.10
N ILE A 178 -21.60 28.98 19.88
CA ILE A 178 -20.50 29.82 19.41
C ILE A 178 -20.97 31.27 19.28
N ALA A 179 -22.14 31.51 18.68
CA ALA A 179 -22.68 32.86 18.51
C ALA A 179 -22.92 33.57 19.84
N ALA A 180 -23.41 32.85 20.86
CA ALA A 180 -23.70 33.37 22.20
C ALA A 180 -22.49 33.43 23.14
N ALA A 181 -21.32 32.91 22.74
CA ALA A 181 -20.14 32.86 23.60
C ALA A 181 -19.54 34.27 23.84
N PRO A 182 -19.04 34.56 25.06
CA PRO A 182 -18.34 35.81 25.36
C PRO A 182 -17.12 36.06 24.46
N HIS A 183 -16.35 35.01 24.19
CA HIS A 183 -15.18 35.05 23.31
C HIS A 183 -15.36 34.09 22.15
N ARG A 184 -14.85 34.50 20.99
CA ARG A 184 -14.85 33.68 19.76
C ARG A 184 -13.47 33.71 19.12
N LEU A 185 -13.03 32.56 18.63
CA LEU A 185 -11.80 32.40 17.89
C LEU A 185 -12.08 31.58 16.64
N ALA A 186 -11.53 32.02 15.52
CA ALA A 186 -11.52 31.27 14.27
C ALA A 186 -10.07 31.14 13.78
N GLY A 187 -9.76 30.02 13.14
CA GLY A 187 -8.42 29.78 12.64
C GLY A 187 -8.34 28.67 11.62
N LYS A 188 -7.19 28.63 10.95
CA LYS A 188 -6.80 27.59 10.00
C LYS A 188 -5.42 27.06 10.38
N PHE A 189 -5.23 25.75 10.27
CA PHE A 189 -3.91 25.14 10.34
C PHE A 189 -3.83 23.91 9.43
N GLU A 190 -2.61 23.47 9.15
CA GLU A 190 -2.34 22.35 8.26
C GLU A 190 -1.43 21.35 8.97
N VAL A 191 -1.68 20.06 8.73
CA VAL A 191 -0.85 18.96 9.22
C VAL A 191 -0.33 18.21 8.00
N GLY A 192 0.99 18.08 7.91
CA GLY A 192 1.63 17.37 6.81
C GLY A 192 1.38 15.86 6.84
N GLY A 193 1.52 15.24 5.67
CA GLY A 193 1.46 13.79 5.53
C GLY A 193 2.69 13.12 6.12
N GLN A 194 2.65 11.79 6.18
CA GLN A 194 3.73 11.01 6.75
C GLN A 194 3.89 9.68 6.01
N GLU A 195 5.10 9.42 5.56
CA GLU A 195 5.54 8.13 5.04
C GLU A 195 5.66 7.11 6.18
N GLN A 196 5.17 5.88 5.95
CA GLN A 196 5.22 4.77 6.89
C GLN A 196 6.66 4.35 7.16
N PHE A 197 7.51 4.37 6.13
CA PHE A 197 8.94 4.07 6.24
C PHE A 197 9.22 2.73 6.96
N TYR A 198 8.41 1.71 6.68
CA TYR A 198 8.72 0.34 7.09
C TYR A 198 10.10 -0.06 6.55
N LEU A 199 10.93 -0.77 7.32
CA LEU A 199 12.31 -1.09 6.91
C LEU A 199 12.35 -2.11 5.78
N GLU A 200 11.49 -3.13 5.81
CA GLU A 200 11.23 -4.00 4.66
C GLU A 200 10.24 -3.28 3.73
N GLY A 201 10.64 -2.95 2.51
CA GLY A 201 9.75 -2.37 1.50
C GLY A 201 8.58 -3.28 1.11
N GLN A 202 7.79 -2.86 0.14
CA GLN A 202 6.78 -3.71 -0.48
C GLN A 202 7.46 -4.85 -1.23
N ILE A 203 6.97 -6.06 -1.01
CA ILE A 203 7.48 -7.25 -1.69
C ILE A 203 6.41 -8.33 -1.77
N ALA A 204 6.34 -8.96 -2.94
CA ALA A 204 5.60 -10.17 -3.17
C ALA A 204 6.45 -11.19 -3.95
N TYR A 205 6.30 -12.46 -3.60
CA TYR A 205 6.91 -13.58 -4.31
C TYR A 205 5.84 -14.63 -4.62
N ALA A 206 5.44 -14.69 -5.89
CA ALA A 206 4.40 -15.57 -6.37
C ALA A 206 5.01 -16.85 -6.97
N VAL A 207 4.48 -17.99 -6.57
CA VAL A 207 4.94 -19.33 -6.95
C VAL A 207 3.76 -20.10 -7.53
N PRO A 208 3.75 -20.38 -8.84
CA PRO A 208 2.69 -21.19 -9.45
C PRO A 208 2.78 -22.64 -8.95
N LYS A 209 1.62 -23.28 -8.80
CA LYS A 209 1.42 -24.65 -8.33
C LYS A 209 0.64 -25.47 -9.36
N GLU A 210 0.52 -26.76 -9.11
CA GLU A 210 -0.28 -27.66 -9.95
C GLU A 210 -1.76 -27.24 -9.98
N MET A 211 -2.46 -27.61 -11.06
CA MET A 211 -3.91 -27.38 -11.23
C MET A 211 -4.32 -25.90 -11.09
N ASP A 212 -3.56 -25.00 -11.71
CA ASP A 212 -3.81 -23.55 -11.66
C ASP A 212 -3.89 -23.03 -10.21
N GLY A 213 -3.01 -23.54 -9.35
CA GLY A 213 -2.81 -23.03 -8.00
C GLY A 213 -1.75 -21.93 -7.95
N MET A 214 -1.88 -21.00 -7.01
CA MET A 214 -0.90 -19.94 -6.77
C MET A 214 -0.61 -19.82 -5.28
N LEU A 215 0.68 -19.87 -4.92
CA LEU A 215 1.15 -19.50 -3.59
C LEU A 215 1.84 -18.14 -3.66
N VAL A 216 1.34 -17.15 -2.92
CA VAL A 216 1.90 -15.81 -2.85
C VAL A 216 2.46 -15.57 -1.46
N TYR A 217 3.77 -15.41 -1.36
CA TYR A 217 4.39 -14.83 -0.17
C TYR A 217 4.32 -13.32 -0.30
N SER A 218 3.62 -12.63 0.61
CA SER A 218 3.46 -11.18 0.56
C SER A 218 3.81 -10.57 1.92
N SER A 219 4.58 -9.47 1.90
CA SER A 219 4.71 -8.62 3.08
C SER A 219 3.43 -7.79 3.23
N THR A 220 2.45 -8.33 3.94
CA THR A 220 1.09 -7.75 4.04
C THR A 220 0.49 -7.90 5.44
N GLN A 221 -0.29 -6.90 5.86
CA GLN A 221 -1.12 -6.95 7.07
C GLN A 221 -2.43 -7.70 6.84
N HIS A 222 -2.82 -7.92 5.58
CA HIS A 222 -4.13 -8.49 5.23
C HIS A 222 -4.04 -9.61 4.17
N PRO A 223 -3.51 -10.80 4.53
CA PRO A 223 -3.35 -11.90 3.56
C PRO A 223 -4.65 -12.35 2.89
N SER A 224 -5.78 -12.30 3.59
CA SER A 224 -7.09 -12.64 3.03
C SER A 224 -7.48 -11.70 1.88
N GLU A 225 -7.25 -10.40 2.01
CA GLU A 225 -7.51 -9.43 0.94
C GLU A 225 -6.61 -9.71 -0.27
N MET A 226 -5.31 -9.94 -0.03
CA MET A 226 -4.37 -10.24 -1.11
C MET A 226 -4.78 -11.50 -1.89
N GLN A 227 -5.29 -12.52 -1.19
CA GLN A 227 -5.85 -13.71 -1.83
C GLN A 227 -7.03 -13.36 -2.75
N GLN A 228 -8.00 -12.57 -2.25
CA GLN A 228 -9.19 -12.20 -3.03
C GLN A 228 -8.82 -11.37 -4.26
N VAL A 229 -8.00 -10.32 -4.08
CA VAL A 229 -7.63 -9.42 -5.19
C VAL A 229 -6.82 -10.17 -6.26
N VAL A 230 -5.87 -11.03 -5.87
CA VAL A 230 -5.13 -11.88 -6.82
C VAL A 230 -6.08 -12.84 -7.56
N ALA A 231 -7.05 -13.42 -6.87
CA ALA A 231 -8.03 -14.31 -7.49
C ALA A 231 -8.93 -13.56 -8.48
N HIS A 232 -9.46 -12.39 -8.13
CA HIS A 232 -10.27 -11.55 -9.01
C HIS A 232 -9.48 -11.08 -10.25
N MET A 233 -8.24 -10.65 -10.08
CA MET A 233 -7.38 -10.26 -11.19
C MET A 233 -7.10 -11.43 -12.15
N LEU A 234 -6.90 -12.64 -11.63
CA LEU A 234 -6.66 -13.83 -12.45
C LEU A 234 -7.94 -14.45 -13.05
N ASP A 235 -9.13 -13.94 -12.70
CA ASP A 235 -10.43 -14.59 -12.94
C ASP A 235 -10.48 -16.03 -12.42
N TRP A 236 -9.91 -16.24 -11.23
CA TRP A 236 -9.79 -17.55 -10.57
C TRP A 236 -10.70 -17.64 -9.35
N PRO A 237 -11.13 -18.86 -8.97
CA PRO A 237 -11.79 -19.05 -7.68
C PRO A 237 -10.75 -18.88 -6.55
N ALA A 238 -11.13 -18.20 -5.47
CA ALA A 238 -10.21 -17.84 -4.38
C ALA A 238 -9.49 -19.04 -3.74
N HIS A 239 -10.07 -20.25 -3.77
CA HIS A 239 -9.43 -21.45 -3.23
C HIS A 239 -8.19 -21.92 -4.02
N ASN A 240 -7.98 -21.42 -5.23
CA ASN A 240 -6.78 -21.67 -6.02
C ASN A 240 -5.59 -20.80 -5.57
N VAL A 241 -5.86 -19.73 -4.80
CA VAL A 241 -4.83 -18.80 -4.35
C VAL A 241 -4.61 -18.97 -2.85
N VAL A 242 -3.36 -19.06 -2.43
CA VAL A 242 -2.95 -19.03 -1.01
C VAL A 242 -2.02 -17.86 -0.83
N CYS A 243 -2.32 -16.96 0.12
CA CYS A 243 -1.42 -15.87 0.50
C CYS A 243 -0.83 -16.16 1.90
N GLU A 244 0.50 -16.13 2.02
CA GLU A 244 1.21 -16.35 3.27
C GLU A 244 2.04 -15.13 3.66
N CYS A 245 1.91 -14.71 4.92
CA CYS A 245 2.77 -13.71 5.55
C CYS A 245 3.25 -14.22 6.91
N ARG A 246 4.53 -14.59 7.02
CA ARG A 246 5.09 -15.09 8.29
C ARG A 246 5.37 -13.97 9.29
N ARG A 247 5.91 -12.86 8.80
CA ARG A 247 6.31 -11.64 9.51
C ARG A 247 6.53 -10.51 8.49
N MET A 248 6.58 -9.26 8.96
CA MET A 248 6.90 -8.08 8.16
C MET A 248 7.95 -7.23 8.86
N GLY A 249 8.83 -6.59 8.09
CA GLY A 249 9.80 -5.60 8.58
C GLY A 249 9.16 -4.22 8.77
N GLY A 250 8.02 -4.17 9.45
CA GLY A 250 7.15 -2.99 9.60
C GLY A 250 6.04 -2.93 8.55
N GLY A 251 4.93 -2.27 8.90
CA GLY A 251 3.76 -2.09 8.03
C GLY A 251 3.06 -0.75 8.28
N PHE A 252 2.68 -0.48 9.54
CA PHE A 252 2.15 0.83 9.98
C PHE A 252 0.91 1.33 9.17
N GLY A 253 0.08 0.40 8.69
CA GLY A 253 -1.08 0.67 7.83
C GLY A 253 -0.75 0.69 6.34
N GLY A 254 0.50 1.00 5.95
CA GLY A 254 0.92 1.04 4.54
C GLY A 254 1.02 -0.34 3.87
N LYS A 255 0.78 -1.43 4.60
CA LYS A 255 0.70 -2.80 4.06
C LYS A 255 -0.66 -3.45 4.29
N GLU A 256 -1.67 -2.66 4.64
CA GLU A 256 -3.04 -3.14 4.82
C GLU A 256 -3.73 -3.42 3.48
N SER A 257 -3.73 -2.44 2.56
CA SER A 257 -4.29 -2.56 1.20
C SER A 257 -3.22 -2.44 0.12
N GLN A 258 -2.25 -1.53 0.29
CA GLN A 258 -1.27 -1.14 -0.74
C GLN A 258 -0.31 -2.26 -1.20
N SER A 259 -0.28 -3.40 -0.50
CA SER A 259 0.47 -4.59 -0.93
C SER A 259 -0.22 -5.34 -2.09
N ALA A 260 -1.49 -5.03 -2.40
CA ALA A 260 -2.29 -5.69 -3.41
C ALA A 260 -1.70 -5.58 -4.81
N LEU A 261 -1.26 -4.38 -5.22
CA LEU A 261 -0.63 -4.15 -6.52
C LEU A 261 0.58 -5.07 -6.72
N PHE A 262 1.44 -5.17 -5.70
CA PHE A 262 2.65 -5.98 -5.78
C PHE A 262 2.35 -7.48 -5.84
N ALA A 263 1.39 -7.93 -5.03
CA ALA A 263 0.92 -9.32 -5.04
C ALA A 263 0.31 -9.69 -6.40
N CYS A 264 -0.52 -8.81 -6.96
CA CYS A 264 -1.18 -8.96 -8.24
C CYS A 264 -0.18 -9.05 -9.39
N VAL A 265 0.73 -8.08 -9.51
CA VAL A 265 1.73 -8.08 -10.60
C VAL A 265 2.63 -9.32 -10.54
N ALA A 266 3.08 -9.71 -9.35
CA ALA A 266 3.88 -10.92 -9.18
C ALA A 266 3.08 -12.18 -9.60
N ALA A 267 1.83 -12.30 -9.16
CA ALA A 267 0.96 -13.43 -9.49
C ALA A 267 0.60 -13.50 -10.98
N LEU A 268 0.30 -12.35 -11.60
CA LEU A 268 0.01 -12.25 -13.04
C LEU A 268 1.20 -12.76 -13.85
N ALA A 269 2.39 -12.26 -13.55
CA ALA A 269 3.60 -12.67 -14.23
C ALA A 269 3.92 -14.16 -13.99
N ALA A 270 3.73 -14.64 -12.77
CA ALA A 270 3.96 -16.03 -12.42
C ALA A 270 3.01 -16.99 -13.15
N GLN A 271 1.73 -16.61 -13.27
CA GLN A 271 0.72 -17.34 -14.02
C GLN A 271 1.07 -17.38 -15.52
N ARG A 272 1.37 -16.22 -16.11
CA ARG A 272 1.65 -16.10 -17.56
C ARG A 272 2.89 -16.91 -17.95
N LEU A 273 3.95 -16.81 -17.16
CA LEU A 273 5.25 -17.40 -17.48
C LEU A 273 5.42 -18.82 -16.93
N ARG A 274 4.49 -19.30 -16.09
CA ARG A 274 4.57 -20.58 -15.37
C ARG A 274 5.90 -20.74 -14.62
N ARG A 275 6.38 -19.64 -14.07
CA ARG A 275 7.65 -19.53 -13.32
C ARG A 275 7.42 -18.70 -12.07
N PRO A 276 8.14 -18.96 -10.97
CA PRO A 276 8.09 -18.08 -9.80
C PRO A 276 8.52 -16.66 -10.16
N VAL A 277 7.85 -15.65 -9.64
CA VAL A 277 8.16 -14.23 -9.87
C VAL A 277 8.21 -13.48 -8.57
N LYS A 278 9.33 -12.80 -8.31
CA LYS A 278 9.54 -11.94 -7.15
C LYS A 278 9.49 -10.46 -7.59
N LEU A 279 8.60 -9.68 -6.99
CA LEU A 279 8.52 -8.24 -7.14
C LEU A 279 8.90 -7.59 -5.82
N ARG A 280 10.08 -7.00 -5.75
CA ARG A 280 10.59 -6.26 -4.59
C ARG A 280 10.71 -4.80 -4.97
N ALA A 281 9.92 -3.93 -4.35
CA ALA A 281 10.03 -2.50 -4.59
C ALA A 281 11.37 -1.98 -4.07
N ASP A 282 12.03 -1.15 -4.87
CA ASP A 282 13.06 -0.28 -4.33
C ASP A 282 12.41 0.89 -3.58
N ARG A 283 13.16 1.51 -2.67
CA ARG A 283 12.59 2.47 -1.71
C ARG A 283 11.95 3.69 -2.37
N ASP A 284 12.53 4.17 -3.45
CA ASP A 284 12.03 5.29 -4.25
C ASP A 284 10.73 4.93 -4.97
N ASP A 285 10.66 3.76 -5.59
CA ASP A 285 9.43 3.27 -6.23
C ASP A 285 8.31 3.05 -5.20
N ASP A 286 8.64 2.46 -4.05
CA ASP A 286 7.71 2.25 -2.92
C ASP A 286 7.05 3.57 -2.48
N PHE A 287 7.86 4.63 -2.31
CA PHE A 287 7.38 5.96 -1.94
C PHE A 287 6.54 6.63 -3.03
N LEU A 288 6.78 6.32 -4.29
CA LEU A 288 6.01 6.89 -5.40
C LEU A 288 4.67 6.19 -5.57
N ILE A 289 4.65 4.87 -5.41
CA ILE A 289 3.48 4.03 -5.66
C ILE A 289 2.51 4.04 -4.48
N THR A 290 3.02 3.92 -3.25
CA THR A 290 2.15 3.65 -2.09
C THR A 290 1.59 4.91 -1.44
N GLY A 291 0.33 4.80 -1.02
CA GLY A 291 -0.38 5.77 -0.21
C GLY A 291 0.20 5.92 1.20
N LYS A 292 0.06 7.12 1.75
CA LYS A 292 0.69 7.56 3.01
C LYS A 292 -0.37 8.06 3.99
N ARG A 293 0.05 8.53 5.18
CA ARG A 293 -0.85 9.30 6.06
C ARG A 293 -1.36 10.53 5.30
N HIS A 294 -2.67 10.71 5.31
CA HIS A 294 -3.35 11.92 4.81
C HIS A 294 -2.80 13.18 5.47
N ASP A 295 -2.32 14.11 4.67
CA ASP A 295 -2.25 15.51 5.07
C ASP A 295 -3.67 16.08 5.18
N ALA A 296 -3.79 17.07 6.07
CA ALA A 296 -5.07 17.58 6.50
C ALA A 296 -5.04 19.10 6.60
N VAL A 297 -6.09 19.74 6.11
CA VAL A 297 -6.36 21.16 6.30
C VAL A 297 -7.53 21.30 7.26
N TYR A 298 -7.34 22.07 8.32
CA TYR A 298 -8.34 22.31 9.35
C TYR A 298 -8.81 23.74 9.31
N GLU A 299 -10.13 23.94 9.31
CA GLU A 299 -10.76 25.23 9.56
C GLU A 299 -11.65 25.09 10.78
N TYR A 300 -11.46 25.95 11.78
CA TYR A 300 -12.19 25.84 13.05
C TYR A 300 -12.76 27.17 13.51
N GLU A 301 -13.84 27.07 14.27
CA GLU A 301 -14.46 28.14 15.03
C GLU A 301 -14.80 27.63 16.42
N ALA A 302 -14.42 28.38 17.45
CA ALA A 302 -14.67 28.03 18.84
C ALA A 302 -15.26 29.22 19.60
N GLY A 303 -16.27 28.96 20.41
CA GLY A 303 -16.80 29.89 21.40
C GLY A 303 -16.46 29.44 22.81
N PHE A 304 -15.96 30.36 23.64
CA PHE A 304 -15.55 30.05 25.02
C PHE A 304 -15.86 31.18 26.01
N ASP A 305 -15.91 30.83 27.30
CA ASP A 305 -16.15 31.78 28.40
C ASP A 305 -14.88 32.42 28.95
N ASP A 306 -15.02 33.35 29.91
CA ASP A 306 -13.90 34.04 30.55
C ASP A 306 -12.95 33.10 31.33
N GLN A 307 -13.38 31.86 31.62
CA GLN A 307 -12.57 30.84 32.29
C GLN A 307 -11.87 29.91 31.29
N GLY A 308 -12.04 30.11 29.98
CA GLY A 308 -11.47 29.29 28.93
C GLY A 308 -12.23 27.98 28.66
N ARG A 309 -13.46 27.82 29.17
CA ARG A 309 -14.27 26.64 28.88
C ARG A 309 -14.89 26.75 27.48
N LEU A 310 -14.68 25.73 26.66
CA LEU A 310 -15.32 25.63 25.35
C LEU A 310 -16.82 25.40 25.51
N LEU A 311 -17.63 26.29 24.92
CA LEU A 311 -19.09 26.24 24.93
C LEU A 311 -19.65 25.61 23.65
N GLY A 312 -18.95 25.79 22.54
CA GLY A 312 -19.27 25.23 21.23
C GLY A 312 -18.06 25.29 20.32
N VAL A 313 -17.89 24.27 19.49
CA VAL A 313 -16.81 24.21 18.49
C VAL A 313 -17.36 23.62 17.19
N ARG A 314 -16.91 24.18 16.08
CA ARG A 314 -17.13 23.70 14.72
C ARG A 314 -15.78 23.51 14.07
N VAL A 315 -15.54 22.35 13.48
CA VAL A 315 -14.31 22.05 12.73
C VAL A 315 -14.69 21.40 11.41
N GLU A 316 -14.07 21.89 10.34
CA GLU A 316 -14.03 21.22 9.05
C GLU A 316 -12.63 20.66 8.83
N ILE A 317 -12.55 19.40 8.41
CA ILE A 317 -11.30 18.68 8.16
C ILE A 317 -11.30 18.24 6.70
N ALA A 318 -10.45 18.82 5.87
CA ALA A 318 -10.23 18.39 4.51
C ALA A 318 -8.98 17.51 4.46
N LEU A 319 -9.17 16.20 4.24
CA LEU A 319 -8.09 15.22 4.08
C LEU A 319 -7.72 15.07 2.61
N ARG A 320 -6.43 15.06 2.28
CA ARG A 320 -5.98 14.71 0.92
C ARG A 320 -6.00 13.20 0.77
N ALA A 321 -7.10 12.67 0.22
CA ALA A 321 -7.32 11.25 -0.02
C ALA A 321 -6.37 10.64 -1.06
N GLY A 322 -5.82 11.47 -1.96
CA GLY A 322 -5.21 10.98 -3.19
C GLY A 322 -6.25 10.90 -4.30
N TYR A 323 -6.06 9.96 -5.23
CA TYR A 323 -6.91 9.82 -6.41
C TYR A 323 -8.04 8.78 -6.24
N SER A 324 -7.80 7.73 -5.44
CA SER A 324 -8.73 6.63 -5.14
C SER A 324 -9.22 6.69 -3.69
N ALA A 325 -10.31 5.98 -3.39
CA ALA A 325 -10.90 5.99 -2.07
C ALA A 325 -10.02 5.33 -1.01
N ASP A 326 -9.44 4.16 -1.34
CA ASP A 326 -8.72 3.30 -0.39
C ASP A 326 -9.45 3.25 0.97
N LEU A 327 -8.75 3.53 2.08
CA LEU A 327 -9.33 3.57 3.43
C LEU A 327 -9.70 4.99 3.87
N SER A 328 -9.70 5.98 2.96
CA SER A 328 -9.91 7.40 3.27
C SER A 328 -11.23 7.66 4.01
N GLY A 329 -12.30 6.93 3.68
CA GLY A 329 -13.59 7.06 4.37
C GLY A 329 -13.54 6.64 5.84
N ALA A 330 -12.83 5.55 6.14
CA ALA A 330 -12.62 5.08 7.52
C ALA A 330 -11.70 6.03 8.30
N VAL A 331 -10.66 6.58 7.64
CA VAL A 331 -9.78 7.60 8.23
C VAL A 331 -10.55 8.88 8.56
N ALA A 332 -11.37 9.39 7.63
CA ALA A 332 -12.21 10.57 7.84
C ALA A 332 -13.19 10.37 9.00
N THR A 333 -13.83 9.20 9.06
CA THR A 333 -14.72 8.84 10.17
C THR A 333 -13.98 8.84 11.50
N ARG A 334 -12.78 8.25 11.56
CA ARG A 334 -11.95 8.26 12.76
C ARG A 334 -11.55 9.68 13.15
N ALA A 335 -11.13 10.52 12.21
CA ALA A 335 -10.72 11.90 12.48
C ALA A 335 -11.85 12.71 13.13
N VAL A 336 -13.07 12.60 12.62
CA VAL A 336 -14.23 13.30 13.16
C VAL A 336 -14.67 12.74 14.52
N CYS A 337 -14.63 11.42 14.71
CA CYS A 337 -14.99 10.79 15.98
C CYS A 337 -13.99 11.00 17.12
N HIS A 338 -12.78 11.47 16.84
CA HIS A 338 -11.73 11.74 17.85
C HIS A 338 -11.35 13.22 17.92
N PHE A 339 -12.08 14.09 17.22
CA PHE A 339 -11.80 15.54 17.22
C PHE A 339 -11.86 16.14 18.63
N ASP A 340 -12.75 15.64 19.50
CA ASP A 340 -12.87 16.13 20.87
C ASP A 340 -11.76 15.65 21.81
N ASN A 341 -10.98 14.64 21.40
CA ASN A 341 -9.88 14.05 22.18
C ASN A 341 -10.28 13.67 23.62
N ALA A 342 -11.56 13.31 23.80
CA ALA A 342 -12.16 12.96 25.08
C ALA A 342 -12.12 11.46 25.36
#